data_AF-A0A4U0Z1C9-F1
#
_entry.id   AF-A0A4U0Z1C9-F1
#
_cell.length_a   1.000
_cell.length_b   1.000
_cell.length_c   1.000
_cell.angle_alpha   90.00
_cell.angle_beta   90.00
_cell.angle_gamma   90.00
#
_symmetry.space_group_name_H-M   'P 1'
#
loop_
_entity.id
_entity.type
_entity.pdbx_description
1 polymer ?
#
loop_
_entity_poly.entity_id
_entity_poly.type
_entity_poly.pdbx_seq_one_letter_code
_entity_poly.pdbx_strand_id
1 'polypeptide(L)'
;MQVVGICRFSLVGKAEFKKIPTNDPVPAAEVLEAQAKALFAKDRLEARFRSFEQLTLASLAAQTDPDFIFIVLASKLLPPEYRSRLKALCARYAQVCLRFFEPITHYVAQRRVFRELELSYTDVLQFRLDDDDCVCIDFIERMKQAAVLAAPQHEIFSLSMRGVMYCSTGGSAAGIYHWPVDFMSAGAAIRHPSKAVNQFGHFGMSRRFPAIVLTGGMSLVTHNGTNDTAFNAHVVRKRGMTPMDRQEAEETIARHFPFLSSDARRLIGHEKAGDEQAKPAPRWLTDLTTTKHRKGFFISGDSFALQHTHRGSATLYVTFDNLSSVRARSRLRDPWGYGFAEKQGWSGLGVLSYRPNWFRDGSLIGELEKLSDAGFFAEFRKVVFCGTSMGGYAACAFASLAPGCTVIAFSPQSTLDRSLAGWDERYRTGSAADWTGPYADAAREIRSAGRAFIVHDRQVAEDRRHADRLDGDNTLLLNARHSGHFTAQFLSQIGILPDVVRAAESGKLDSARFYALYRRARDYRRYLLGVTARVQEHSSEALKHRLHEVLAARNKLGLAKELHPAGLAS
;
A
#
# COMPACT_ATOMS: atom_id res chain seq x y z
N MET A 1 5.56 19.79 -39.80
CA MET A 1 6.35 18.62 -39.37
C MET A 1 5.41 17.68 -38.64
N GLN A 2 5.40 16.39 -38.97
CA GLN A 2 4.51 15.42 -38.33
C GLN A 2 4.98 15.14 -36.91
N VAL A 3 4.06 15.05 -35.95
CA VAL A 3 4.39 14.61 -34.58
C VAL A 3 3.91 13.18 -34.41
N VAL A 4 4.82 12.30 -33.93
CA VAL A 4 4.55 10.87 -33.78
C VAL A 4 4.90 10.40 -32.37
N GLY A 5 3.90 10.00 -31.60
CA GLY A 5 4.06 9.43 -30.27
C GLY A 5 4.26 7.92 -30.30
N ILE A 6 5.12 7.41 -29.42
CA ILE A 6 5.45 5.98 -29.33
C ILE A 6 5.14 5.46 -27.92
N CYS A 7 4.24 4.49 -27.84
CA CYS A 7 3.87 3.80 -26.61
C CYS A 7 4.10 2.29 -26.72
N ARG A 8 4.64 1.70 -25.65
CA ARG A 8 4.82 0.25 -25.53
C ARG A 8 3.75 -0.28 -24.58
N PHE A 9 2.74 -0.97 -25.11
CA PHE A 9 1.68 -1.58 -24.31
C PHE A 9 1.95 -3.08 -24.14
N SER A 10 2.57 -3.45 -23.03
CA SER A 10 2.93 -4.85 -22.71
C SER A 10 3.60 -5.60 -23.87
N LEU A 11 4.57 -4.94 -24.52
CA LEU A 11 5.40 -5.52 -25.58
C LEU A 11 6.44 -6.45 -24.96
N VAL A 12 6.58 -7.67 -25.50
CA VAL A 12 7.61 -8.62 -25.07
C VAL A 12 8.89 -8.33 -25.84
N GLY A 13 9.93 -7.86 -25.14
CA GLY A 13 11.20 -7.43 -25.73
C GLY A 13 12.25 -8.53 -25.78
N LYS A 14 13.03 -8.61 -26.87
CA LYS A 14 14.18 -9.52 -27.00
C LYS A 14 15.44 -9.11 -26.21
N ALA A 15 15.54 -7.86 -25.75
CA ALA A 15 16.78 -7.29 -25.19
C ALA A 15 16.57 -6.46 -23.91
N GLU A 16 15.47 -6.68 -23.17
CA GLU A 16 15.15 -5.89 -21.96
C GLU A 16 15.92 -6.32 -20.70
N PHE A 17 16.89 -7.22 -20.82
CA PHE A 17 17.83 -7.55 -19.75
C PHE A 17 18.91 -6.48 -19.63
N LYS A 18 18.76 -5.56 -18.66
CA LYS A 18 19.90 -4.82 -18.10
C LYS A 18 20.85 -5.82 -17.43
N LYS A 19 21.73 -6.47 -18.21
CA LYS A 19 22.99 -7.18 -17.85
C LYS A 19 23.42 -8.27 -18.87
N ILE A 20 22.96 -8.25 -20.12
CA ILE A 20 23.54 -9.14 -21.16
C ILE A 20 24.43 -8.29 -22.09
N PRO A 21 25.74 -8.59 -22.23
CA PRO A 21 26.61 -7.96 -23.22
C PRO A 21 26.04 -8.12 -24.63
N THR A 22 26.19 -7.09 -25.45
CA THR A 22 25.44 -6.83 -26.68
C THR A 22 25.69 -7.74 -27.89
N ASN A 23 26.24 -8.96 -27.72
CA ASN A 23 26.37 -9.93 -28.82
C ASN A 23 25.91 -11.32 -28.32
N ASP A 24 24.92 -11.91 -29.03
CA ASP A 24 24.26 -13.24 -28.88
C ASP A 24 23.15 -13.46 -27.82
N PRO A 25 22.26 -14.47 -28.02
CA PRO A 25 21.32 -14.69 -29.12
C PRO A 25 19.86 -14.50 -28.61
N VAL A 26 18.86 -14.88 -29.39
CA VAL A 26 17.43 -14.87 -28.99
C VAL A 26 17.26 -15.42 -27.56
N PRO A 27 16.56 -14.72 -26.64
CA PRO A 27 16.37 -15.23 -25.28
C PRO A 27 15.75 -16.62 -25.30
N ALA A 28 16.23 -17.53 -24.45
CA ALA A 28 15.68 -18.87 -24.32
C ALA A 28 14.15 -18.84 -24.15
N ALA A 29 13.44 -19.80 -24.71
CA ALA A 29 11.96 -19.81 -24.74
C ALA A 29 11.34 -19.62 -23.35
N GLU A 30 11.93 -20.26 -22.32
CA GLU A 30 11.52 -20.16 -20.92
C GLU A 30 11.61 -18.72 -20.37
N VAL A 31 12.59 -17.94 -20.82
CA VAL A 31 12.80 -16.55 -20.40
C VAL A 31 11.71 -15.64 -20.99
N LEU A 32 11.36 -15.86 -22.26
CA LEU A 32 10.25 -15.15 -22.90
C LEU A 32 8.90 -15.53 -22.28
N GLU A 33 8.73 -16.80 -21.90
CA GLU A 33 7.52 -17.29 -21.23
C GLU A 33 7.37 -16.68 -19.83
N ALA A 34 8.44 -16.63 -19.04
CA ALA A 34 8.44 -15.97 -17.73
C ALA A 34 8.13 -14.47 -17.84
N GLN A 35 8.71 -13.79 -18.85
CA GLN A 35 8.42 -12.38 -19.13
C GLN A 35 6.96 -12.19 -19.55
N ALA A 36 6.44 -13.03 -20.44
CA ALA A 36 5.04 -13.00 -20.84
C ALA A 36 4.10 -13.22 -19.64
N LYS A 37 4.38 -14.21 -18.79
CA LYS A 37 3.60 -14.50 -17.58
C LYS A 37 3.58 -13.32 -16.61
N ALA A 38 4.71 -12.64 -16.40
CA ALA A 38 4.78 -11.46 -15.55
C ALA A 38 4.07 -10.25 -16.17
N LEU A 39 4.28 -10.00 -17.47
CA LEU A 39 3.67 -8.89 -18.18
C LEU A 39 2.15 -9.03 -18.30
N PHE A 40 1.66 -10.26 -18.48
CA PHE A 40 0.25 -10.58 -18.74
C PHE A 40 -0.50 -11.10 -17.51
N ALA A 41 0.07 -10.96 -16.31
CA ALA A 41 -0.67 -11.24 -15.08
C ALA A 41 -1.97 -10.41 -15.06
N LYS A 42 -3.10 -11.08 -14.79
CA LYS A 42 -4.45 -10.50 -14.92
C LYS A 42 -4.58 -9.13 -14.24
N ASP A 43 -4.22 -9.03 -12.97
CA ASP A 43 -4.33 -7.79 -12.19
C ASP A 43 -3.47 -6.66 -12.77
N ARG A 44 -2.29 -6.99 -13.32
CA ARG A 44 -1.40 -6.04 -13.98
C ARG A 44 -1.99 -5.53 -15.29
N LEU A 45 -2.57 -6.42 -16.11
CA LEU A 45 -3.25 -6.01 -17.33
C LEU A 45 -4.46 -5.13 -17.02
N GLU A 46 -5.31 -5.51 -16.07
CA GLU A 46 -6.46 -4.68 -15.68
C GLU A 46 -6.05 -3.28 -15.24
N ALA A 47 -5.01 -3.18 -14.39
CA ALA A 47 -4.48 -1.89 -13.96
C ALA A 47 -3.96 -1.06 -15.14
N ARG A 48 -3.19 -1.67 -16.06
CA ARG A 48 -2.66 -1.01 -17.26
C ARG A 48 -3.73 -0.56 -18.23
N PHE A 49 -4.75 -1.38 -18.48
CA PHE A 49 -5.88 -0.96 -19.31
C PHE A 49 -6.59 0.24 -18.71
N ARG A 50 -6.77 0.25 -17.38
CA ARG A 50 -7.41 1.35 -16.68
C ARG A 50 -6.59 2.63 -16.78
N SER A 51 -5.28 2.60 -16.54
CA SER A 51 -4.42 3.78 -16.72
C SER A 51 -4.37 4.24 -18.17
N PHE A 52 -4.24 3.30 -19.12
CA PHE A 52 -4.12 3.63 -20.54
C PHE A 52 -5.38 4.31 -21.07
N GLU A 53 -6.57 3.83 -20.71
CA GLU A 53 -7.84 4.44 -21.10
C GLU A 53 -8.07 5.78 -20.40
N GLN A 54 -7.88 5.85 -19.08
CA GLN A 54 -8.27 7.02 -18.28
C GLN A 54 -7.23 8.15 -18.27
N LEU A 55 -5.96 7.85 -18.56
CA LEU A 55 -4.86 8.81 -18.51
C LEU A 55 -4.30 9.06 -19.92
N THR A 56 -3.58 8.08 -20.47
CA THR A 56 -2.82 8.25 -21.71
C THR A 56 -3.72 8.57 -22.90
N LEU A 57 -4.71 7.73 -23.20
CA LEU A 57 -5.63 7.96 -24.32
C LEU A 57 -6.51 9.20 -24.10
N ALA A 58 -6.96 9.44 -22.87
CA ALA A 58 -7.70 10.66 -22.53
C ALA A 58 -6.87 11.93 -22.84
N SER A 59 -5.58 11.93 -22.51
CA SER A 59 -4.69 13.06 -22.80
C SER A 59 -4.47 13.29 -24.29
N LEU A 60 -4.39 12.23 -25.09
CA LEU A 60 -4.22 12.31 -26.54
C LEU A 60 -5.51 12.76 -27.23
N ALA A 61 -6.66 12.26 -26.77
CA ALA A 61 -7.97 12.64 -27.31
C ALA A 61 -8.31 14.11 -27.08
N ALA A 62 -7.77 14.70 -26.01
CA ALA A 62 -8.04 16.08 -25.63
C ALA A 62 -7.12 17.10 -26.30
N GLN A 63 -6.14 16.69 -27.13
CA GLN A 63 -5.16 17.61 -27.70
C GLN A 63 -5.83 18.72 -28.51
N THR A 64 -5.37 19.97 -28.33
CA THR A 64 -5.85 21.14 -29.11
C THR A 64 -5.54 21.00 -30.59
N ASP A 65 -4.43 20.35 -30.93
CA ASP A 65 -4.07 19.96 -32.29
C ASP A 65 -4.26 18.45 -32.48
N PRO A 66 -5.28 18.02 -33.26
CA PRO A 66 -5.58 16.61 -33.48
C PRO A 66 -4.71 15.95 -34.56
N ASP A 67 -3.87 16.70 -35.28
CA ASP A 67 -3.04 16.23 -36.40
C ASP A 67 -1.72 15.64 -35.88
N PHE A 68 -1.79 14.41 -35.37
CA PHE A 68 -0.64 13.64 -34.95
C PHE A 68 -0.93 12.15 -35.10
N ILE A 69 0.13 11.34 -35.01
CA ILE A 69 0.01 9.88 -34.98
C ILE A 69 0.51 9.36 -33.64
N PHE A 70 -0.21 8.42 -33.03
CA PHE A 70 0.20 7.74 -31.81
C PHE A 70 0.31 6.24 -32.05
N ILE A 71 1.53 5.73 -32.09
CA ILE A 71 1.83 4.32 -32.36
C ILE A 71 1.85 3.55 -31.05
N VAL A 72 0.98 2.53 -30.97
CA VAL A 72 0.94 1.58 -29.85
C VAL A 72 1.53 0.26 -30.30
N LEU A 73 2.64 -0.12 -29.68
CA LEU A 73 3.35 -1.37 -29.95
C LEU A 73 2.97 -2.40 -28.87
N ALA A 74 2.30 -3.49 -29.27
CA ALA A 74 1.82 -4.53 -28.35
C ALA A 74 2.27 -5.94 -28.77
N SER A 75 2.23 -6.90 -27.84
CA SER A 75 2.65 -8.28 -28.12
C SER A 75 1.55 -9.14 -28.73
N LYS A 76 1.87 -9.98 -29.74
CA LYS A 76 0.98 -11.02 -30.28
C LYS A 76 0.64 -12.09 -29.23
N LEU A 77 1.47 -12.23 -28.21
CA LEU A 77 1.30 -13.16 -27.08
C LEU A 77 0.28 -12.68 -26.03
N LEU A 78 -0.28 -11.47 -26.18
CA LEU A 78 -1.38 -11.04 -25.31
C LEU A 78 -2.53 -12.05 -25.35
N PRO A 79 -3.17 -12.38 -24.21
CA PRO A 79 -4.31 -13.27 -24.20
C PRO A 79 -5.41 -12.75 -25.15
N PRO A 80 -6.12 -13.64 -25.87
CA PRO A 80 -7.05 -13.25 -26.94
C PRO A 80 -8.10 -12.21 -26.52
N GLU A 81 -8.62 -12.31 -25.29
CA GLU A 81 -9.59 -11.38 -24.71
C GLU A 81 -9.00 -9.97 -24.54
N TYR A 82 -7.78 -9.85 -24.00
CA TYR A 82 -7.09 -8.58 -23.84
C TYR A 82 -6.65 -7.99 -25.18
N ARG A 83 -6.22 -8.84 -26.11
CA ARG A 83 -5.89 -8.42 -27.48
C ARG A 83 -7.10 -7.81 -28.18
N SER A 84 -8.28 -8.42 -28.03
CA SER A 84 -9.53 -7.91 -28.59
C SER A 84 -9.96 -6.60 -27.92
N ARG A 85 -9.85 -6.53 -26.58
CA ARG A 85 -10.11 -5.30 -25.82
C ARG A 85 -9.20 -4.15 -26.24
N LEU A 86 -7.89 -4.38 -26.42
CA LEU A 86 -6.94 -3.35 -26.85
C LEU A 86 -7.26 -2.84 -28.26
N LYS A 87 -7.61 -3.75 -29.19
CA LYS A 87 -8.07 -3.36 -30.53
C LYS A 87 -9.30 -2.46 -30.47
N ALA A 88 -10.32 -2.87 -29.72
CA ALA A 88 -11.55 -2.10 -29.58
C ALA A 88 -11.31 -0.73 -28.92
N LEU A 89 -10.42 -0.67 -27.92
CA LEU A 89 -10.08 0.57 -27.23
C LEU A 89 -9.32 1.55 -28.15
N CYS A 90 -8.27 1.09 -28.84
CA CYS A 90 -7.49 1.93 -29.74
C CYS A 90 -8.30 2.40 -30.96
N ALA A 91 -9.21 1.57 -31.48
CA ALA A 91 -10.04 1.92 -32.64
C ALA A 91 -10.99 3.11 -32.41
N ARG A 92 -11.18 3.55 -31.16
CA ARG A 92 -11.98 4.74 -30.82
C ARG A 92 -11.29 6.05 -31.22
N TYR A 93 -9.99 6.03 -31.51
CA TYR A 93 -9.18 7.22 -31.74
C TYR A 93 -8.48 7.14 -33.10
N ALA A 94 -8.81 8.06 -34.01
CA ALA A 94 -8.27 8.07 -35.37
C ALA A 94 -6.74 8.24 -35.43
N GLN A 95 -6.17 8.94 -34.44
CA GLN A 95 -4.74 9.16 -34.33
C GLN A 95 -3.97 7.90 -33.90
N VAL A 96 -4.64 6.88 -33.35
CA VAL A 96 -3.97 5.75 -32.71
C VAL A 96 -3.75 4.60 -33.70
N CYS A 97 -2.48 4.28 -33.96
CA CYS A 97 -2.06 3.16 -34.78
C CYS A 97 -1.56 2.01 -33.90
N LEU A 98 -2.42 1.01 -33.66
CA LEU A 98 -2.08 -0.19 -32.89
C LEU A 98 -1.49 -1.29 -33.79
N ARG A 99 -0.32 -1.82 -33.44
CA ARG A 99 0.28 -2.99 -34.11
C ARG A 99 0.78 -4.03 -33.12
N PHE A 100 0.55 -5.30 -33.48
CA PHE A 100 0.95 -6.46 -32.69
C PHE A 100 2.19 -7.13 -33.27
N PHE A 101 3.17 -7.42 -32.43
CA PHE A 101 4.42 -8.03 -32.84
C PHE A 101 4.70 -9.32 -32.05
N GLU A 102 5.34 -10.28 -32.71
CA GLU A 102 6.12 -11.33 -32.05
C GLU A 102 7.21 -10.70 -31.14
N PRO A 103 7.83 -11.46 -30.23
CA PRO A 103 8.92 -10.94 -29.40
C PRO A 103 9.96 -10.18 -30.24
N ILE A 104 10.13 -8.90 -29.96
CA ILE A 104 10.86 -7.97 -30.82
C ILE A 104 11.45 -6.82 -30.01
N THR A 105 12.58 -6.28 -30.47
CA THR A 105 13.13 -5.05 -29.90
C THR A 105 12.28 -3.85 -30.33
N HIS A 106 11.88 -3.01 -29.39
CA HIS A 106 10.89 -1.94 -29.61
C HIS A 106 11.24 -0.97 -30.76
N TYR A 107 12.50 -0.57 -30.93
CA TYR A 107 12.89 0.32 -32.03
C TYR A 107 12.83 -0.37 -33.40
N VAL A 108 12.93 -1.71 -33.45
CA VAL A 108 12.72 -2.48 -34.68
C VAL A 108 11.22 -2.51 -35.02
N ALA A 109 10.37 -2.71 -34.03
CA ALA A 109 8.91 -2.65 -34.20
C ALA A 109 8.48 -1.27 -34.71
N GLN A 110 8.97 -0.18 -34.09
CA GLN A 110 8.70 1.18 -34.56
C GLN A 110 9.11 1.38 -36.03
N ARG A 111 10.31 0.93 -36.44
CA ARG A 111 10.75 1.04 -37.84
C ARG A 111 9.84 0.32 -38.82
N ARG A 112 9.25 -0.82 -38.43
CA ARG A 112 8.26 -1.53 -39.26
C ARG A 112 6.98 -0.71 -39.43
N VAL A 113 6.48 -0.10 -38.36
CA VAL A 113 5.29 0.78 -38.42
C VAL A 113 5.58 2.03 -39.23
N PHE A 114 6.77 2.64 -39.09
CA PHE A 114 7.15 3.82 -39.89
C PHE A 114 7.13 3.50 -41.39
N ARG A 115 7.68 2.34 -41.79
CA ARG A 115 7.63 1.90 -43.18
C ARG A 115 6.20 1.66 -43.67
N GLU A 116 5.37 1.04 -42.83
CA GLU A 116 3.96 0.77 -43.14
C GLU A 116 3.15 2.06 -43.33
N LEU A 117 3.44 3.09 -42.54
CA LEU A 117 2.80 4.40 -42.61
C LEU A 117 3.51 5.38 -43.55
N GLU A 118 4.53 4.92 -44.28
CA GLU A 118 5.34 5.74 -45.19
C GLU A 118 5.95 6.99 -44.51
N LEU A 119 6.27 6.89 -43.22
CA LEU A 119 6.84 7.97 -42.43
C LEU A 119 8.37 8.03 -42.57
N SER A 120 8.87 9.20 -42.98
CA SER A 120 10.30 9.49 -42.95
C SER A 120 10.75 10.02 -41.59
N TYR A 121 11.88 9.51 -41.09
CA TYR A 121 12.51 9.98 -39.86
C TYR A 121 12.91 11.46 -39.90
N THR A 122 13.20 11.99 -41.09
CA THR A 122 13.58 13.40 -41.27
C THR A 122 12.39 14.35 -41.12
N ASP A 123 11.17 13.89 -41.34
CA ASP A 123 9.98 14.76 -41.39
C ASP A 123 9.11 14.66 -40.14
N VAL A 124 9.59 13.88 -39.17
CA VAL A 124 8.87 13.52 -37.95
C VAL A 124 9.63 13.99 -36.71
N LEU A 125 8.91 14.67 -35.83
CA LEU A 125 9.27 14.79 -34.42
C LEU A 125 8.65 13.60 -33.67
N GLN A 126 9.49 12.75 -33.09
CA GLN A 126 9.05 11.58 -32.33
C GLN A 126 8.99 11.91 -30.85
N PHE A 127 7.94 11.53 -30.13
CA PHE A 127 7.90 11.60 -28.67
C PHE A 127 7.60 10.25 -28.05
N ARG A 128 7.99 10.05 -26.78
CA ARG A 128 7.67 8.85 -26.02
C ARG A 128 6.57 9.13 -24.99
N LEU A 129 5.69 8.17 -24.79
CA LEU A 129 4.68 8.23 -23.73
C LEU A 129 4.36 6.81 -23.26
N ASP A 130 4.49 6.57 -21.96
CA ASP A 130 4.10 5.29 -21.36
C ASP A 130 2.56 5.24 -21.17
N ASP A 131 2.01 4.06 -20.92
CA ASP A 131 0.56 3.80 -20.88
C ASP A 131 -0.12 4.17 -19.55
N ASP A 132 0.58 4.91 -18.71
CA ASP A 132 0.13 5.45 -17.43
C ASP A 132 0.55 6.92 -17.22
N ASP A 133 1.04 7.58 -18.27
CA ASP A 133 1.45 8.98 -18.30
C ASP A 133 0.49 9.83 -19.17
N CYS A 134 0.41 11.14 -18.87
CA CYS A 134 -0.28 12.13 -19.69
C CYS A 134 0.66 13.24 -20.17
N VAL A 135 0.29 13.90 -21.25
CA VAL A 135 0.82 15.21 -21.66
C VAL A 135 -0.27 16.28 -21.54
N CYS A 136 0.11 17.56 -21.38
CA CYS A 136 -0.85 18.65 -21.28
C CYS A 136 -1.69 18.81 -22.57
N ILE A 137 -2.85 19.46 -22.43
CA ILE A 137 -3.86 19.59 -23.50
C ILE A 137 -3.34 20.25 -24.79
N ASP A 138 -2.31 21.09 -24.71
CA ASP A 138 -1.72 21.83 -25.83
C ASP A 138 -0.33 21.30 -26.24
N PHE A 139 0.02 20.07 -25.83
CA PHE A 139 1.34 19.49 -26.03
C PHE A 139 1.72 19.37 -27.51
N ILE A 140 0.84 18.81 -28.35
CA ILE A 140 1.13 18.58 -29.78
C ILE A 140 1.38 19.90 -30.51
N GLU A 141 0.51 20.88 -30.30
CA GLU A 141 0.62 22.21 -30.88
C GLU A 141 1.97 22.86 -30.53
N ARG A 142 2.33 22.88 -29.25
CA ARG A 142 3.60 23.44 -28.76
C ARG A 142 4.82 22.71 -29.35
N MET A 143 4.75 21.38 -29.44
CA MET A 143 5.84 20.57 -30.00
C MET A 143 6.02 20.84 -31.50
N LYS A 144 4.94 21.00 -32.27
CA LYS A 144 5.01 21.39 -33.68
C LYS A 144 5.62 22.78 -33.84
N GLN A 145 5.15 23.76 -33.08
CA GLN A 145 5.66 25.13 -33.14
C GLN A 145 7.17 25.17 -32.85
N ALA A 146 7.61 24.53 -31.77
CA ALA A 146 9.03 24.46 -31.42
C ALA A 146 9.85 23.71 -32.48
N ALA A 147 9.33 22.61 -33.03
CA ALA A 147 10.02 21.85 -34.06
C ALA A 147 10.17 22.62 -35.38
N VAL A 148 9.15 23.37 -35.79
CA VAL A 148 9.19 24.21 -37.00
C VAL A 148 10.28 25.28 -36.88
N LEU A 149 10.45 25.87 -35.69
CA LEU A 149 11.49 26.88 -35.44
C LEU A 149 12.90 26.27 -35.38
N ALA A 150 13.03 25.04 -34.86
CA ALA A 150 14.30 24.37 -34.67
C ALA A 150 14.84 23.70 -35.94
N ALA A 151 13.96 23.15 -36.79
CA ALA A 151 14.35 22.35 -37.95
C ALA A 151 15.25 23.05 -38.98
N PRO A 152 15.08 24.35 -39.28
CA PRO A 152 16.00 25.06 -40.18
C PRO A 152 17.41 25.21 -39.61
N GLN A 153 17.57 25.13 -38.29
CA GLN A 153 18.83 25.39 -37.59
C GLN A 153 19.57 24.09 -37.22
N HIS A 154 18.82 23.01 -37.02
CA HIS A 154 19.35 21.76 -36.51
C HIS A 154 18.76 20.55 -37.23
N GLU A 155 19.64 19.71 -37.80
CA GLU A 155 19.23 18.41 -38.35
C GLU A 155 18.74 17.46 -37.25
N ILE A 156 19.39 17.48 -36.08
CA ILE A 156 19.02 16.67 -34.90
C ILE A 156 18.78 17.61 -33.74
N PHE A 157 17.63 17.51 -33.10
CA PHE A 157 17.31 18.25 -31.88
C PHE A 157 16.31 17.48 -31.02
N SER A 158 16.28 17.80 -29.74
CA SER A 158 15.39 17.22 -28.75
C SER A 158 14.54 18.28 -28.07
N LEU A 159 13.29 17.95 -27.79
CA LEU A 159 12.32 18.82 -27.14
C LEU A 159 11.78 18.14 -25.89
N SER A 160 11.43 18.93 -24.87
CA SER A 160 10.77 18.42 -23.67
C SER A 160 10.00 19.54 -22.97
N MET A 161 8.99 19.17 -22.19
CA MET A 161 8.33 20.06 -21.24
C MET A 161 9.08 20.02 -19.90
N ARG A 162 9.30 21.19 -19.29
CA ARG A 162 10.00 21.28 -17.99
C ARG A 162 9.14 20.80 -16.81
N GLY A 163 7.84 21.07 -16.84
CA GLY A 163 6.95 20.82 -15.70
C GLY A 163 6.50 19.37 -15.66
N VAL A 164 6.56 18.73 -14.49
CA VAL A 164 5.98 17.41 -14.27
C VAL A 164 5.11 17.41 -13.02
N MET A 165 3.86 16.98 -13.17
CA MET A 165 2.97 16.63 -12.08
C MET A 165 3.19 15.16 -11.74
N TYR A 166 3.96 14.89 -10.71
CA TYR A 166 4.34 13.53 -10.30
C TYR A 166 3.38 13.02 -9.23
N CYS A 167 2.60 12.01 -9.57
CA CYS A 167 1.50 11.50 -8.76
C CYS A 167 1.87 10.13 -8.16
N SER A 168 2.20 10.11 -6.87
CA SER A 168 2.56 8.90 -6.12
C SER A 168 1.37 8.42 -5.28
N THR A 169 0.79 7.27 -5.62
CA THR A 169 -0.39 6.71 -4.95
C THR A 169 -0.09 5.62 -3.92
N GLY A 170 1.18 5.25 -3.76
CA GLY A 170 1.62 4.20 -2.83
C GLY A 170 2.90 4.53 -2.07
N GLY A 171 3.16 3.79 -0.99
CA GLY A 171 4.38 3.91 -0.19
C GLY A 171 4.40 5.08 0.79
N SER A 172 5.53 5.27 1.47
CA SER A 172 5.71 6.31 2.51
C SER A 172 5.79 7.74 1.97
N ALA A 173 5.89 7.91 0.66
CA ALA A 173 5.90 9.19 -0.04
C ALA A 173 4.72 9.28 -1.02
N ALA A 174 3.54 8.82 -0.60
CA ALA A 174 2.32 9.03 -1.35
C ALA A 174 1.95 10.53 -1.31
N GLY A 175 1.62 11.10 -2.46
CA GLY A 175 1.37 12.52 -2.64
C GLY A 175 1.49 12.95 -4.10
N ILE A 176 1.09 14.19 -4.36
CA ILE A 176 1.26 14.86 -5.65
C ILE A 176 2.39 15.86 -5.50
N TYR A 177 3.30 15.87 -6.47
CA TYR A 177 4.48 16.72 -6.43
C TYR A 177 4.65 17.46 -7.75
N HIS A 178 5.06 18.72 -7.66
CA HIS A 178 5.62 19.44 -8.77
C HIS A 178 7.10 19.08 -8.89
N TRP A 179 7.50 18.63 -10.07
CA TRP A 179 8.88 18.30 -10.39
C TRP A 179 9.36 19.09 -11.61
N PRO A 180 10.12 20.18 -11.42
CA PRO A 180 10.68 20.95 -12.53
C PRO A 180 11.94 20.25 -13.07
N VAL A 181 11.78 19.43 -14.11
CA VAL A 181 12.85 18.63 -14.71
C VAL A 181 12.87 18.81 -16.22
N ASP A 182 14.04 19.11 -16.77
CA ASP A 182 14.14 19.51 -18.19
C ASP A 182 13.77 18.40 -19.17
N PHE A 183 14.10 17.15 -18.86
CA PHE A 183 13.94 16.00 -19.76
C PHE A 183 13.37 14.78 -19.05
N MET A 184 12.11 14.88 -18.58
CA MET A 184 11.37 13.70 -18.12
C MET A 184 11.04 12.77 -19.29
N SER A 185 10.85 11.47 -19.01
CA SER A 185 10.48 10.50 -20.04
C SER A 185 9.16 10.88 -20.74
N ALA A 186 8.09 11.16 -19.98
CA ALA A 186 6.78 11.50 -20.50
C ALA A 186 6.83 12.76 -21.39
N GLY A 187 6.66 12.59 -22.70
CA GLY A 187 6.68 13.68 -23.67
C GLY A 187 8.08 14.08 -24.16
N ALA A 188 9.16 13.42 -23.71
CA ALA A 188 10.49 13.67 -24.29
C ALA A 188 10.50 13.32 -25.78
N ALA A 189 10.88 14.31 -26.59
CA ALA A 189 10.81 14.25 -28.04
C ALA A 189 12.16 14.46 -28.70
N ILE A 190 12.32 13.91 -29.90
CA ILE A 190 13.51 14.04 -30.72
C ILE A 190 13.14 14.00 -32.20
N ARG A 191 13.79 14.86 -32.99
CA ARG A 191 13.94 14.68 -34.43
C ARG A 191 15.32 14.11 -34.70
N HIS A 192 15.38 12.99 -35.40
CA HIS A 192 16.64 12.35 -35.77
C HIS A 192 16.47 11.67 -37.14
N PRO A 193 17.42 11.79 -38.09
CA PRO A 193 17.25 11.32 -39.47
C PRO A 193 17.16 9.80 -39.66
N SER A 194 17.31 8.99 -38.60
CA SER A 194 17.42 7.53 -38.76
C SER A 194 17.23 6.69 -37.49
N LYS A 195 17.16 7.32 -36.31
CA LYS A 195 17.07 6.61 -35.02
C LYS A 195 15.72 6.86 -34.36
N ALA A 196 15.23 5.82 -33.71
CA ALA A 196 14.00 5.87 -32.94
C ALA A 196 14.22 6.60 -31.60
N VAL A 197 13.20 7.33 -31.14
CA VAL A 197 13.22 8.07 -29.85
C VAL A 197 13.71 7.19 -28.70
N ASN A 198 13.23 5.95 -28.61
CA ASN A 198 13.54 5.00 -27.53
C ASN A 198 14.91 4.32 -27.65
N GLN A 199 15.79 4.74 -28.57
CA GLN A 199 17.20 4.34 -28.60
C GLN A 199 18.08 5.23 -27.71
N PHE A 200 17.54 6.34 -27.21
CA PHE A 200 18.25 7.25 -26.32
C PHE A 200 17.56 7.28 -24.96
N GLY A 201 18.32 7.31 -23.86
CA GLY A 201 17.75 7.65 -22.54
C GLY A 201 17.31 9.12 -22.53
N HIS A 202 16.19 9.45 -21.87
CA HIS A 202 15.61 10.80 -21.91
C HIS A 202 16.59 11.89 -21.40
N PHE A 203 17.27 11.68 -20.27
CA PHE A 203 18.34 12.58 -19.82
C PHE A 203 19.59 12.58 -20.73
N GLY A 204 19.79 11.52 -21.51
CA GLY A 204 20.91 11.41 -22.43
C GLY A 204 20.67 12.13 -23.76
N MET A 205 19.43 12.52 -24.08
CA MET A 205 19.13 13.29 -25.29
C MET A 205 19.70 14.70 -25.19
N SER A 206 19.38 15.40 -24.10
CA SER A 206 19.83 16.78 -23.87
C SER A 206 21.34 16.95 -23.73
N ARG A 207 22.05 15.86 -23.41
CA ARG A 207 23.51 15.84 -23.35
C ARG A 207 24.17 15.59 -24.71
N ARG A 208 23.44 15.04 -25.67
CA ARG A 208 23.97 14.58 -26.97
C ARG A 208 23.56 15.48 -28.12
N PHE A 209 22.40 16.12 -28.01
CA PHE A 209 21.79 16.88 -29.09
C PHE A 209 21.33 18.23 -28.57
N PRO A 210 21.23 19.26 -29.45
CA PRO A 210 20.53 20.49 -29.13
C PRO A 210 19.20 20.21 -28.42
N ALA A 211 18.98 20.85 -27.29
CA ALA A 211 17.88 20.59 -26.39
C ALA A 211 17.08 21.88 -26.18
N ILE A 212 15.79 21.84 -26.51
CA ILE A 212 14.87 22.95 -26.29
C ILE A 212 13.89 22.52 -25.21
N VAL A 213 13.88 23.27 -24.12
CA VAL A 213 13.02 23.01 -22.97
C VAL A 213 11.89 24.03 -22.98
N LEU A 214 10.67 23.54 -23.17
CA LEU A 214 9.47 24.36 -23.18
C LEU A 214 8.97 24.56 -21.73
N THR A 215 8.66 25.80 -21.39
CA THR A 215 8.10 26.19 -20.09
C THR A 215 6.60 26.46 -20.20
N GLY A 216 5.90 26.44 -19.06
CA GLY A 216 4.46 26.71 -18.99
C GLY A 216 3.54 25.58 -19.47
N GLY A 217 4.10 24.42 -19.85
CA GLY A 217 3.38 23.16 -20.06
C GLY A 217 3.85 22.09 -19.09
N MET A 218 3.05 21.03 -18.90
CA MET A 218 3.34 19.95 -17.96
C MET A 218 3.06 18.56 -18.53
N SER A 219 3.87 17.58 -18.13
CA SER A 219 3.52 16.16 -18.22
C SER A 219 2.97 15.67 -16.87
N LEU A 220 2.11 14.66 -16.87
CA LEU A 220 1.67 13.96 -15.66
C LEU A 220 2.27 12.56 -15.66
N VAL A 221 2.89 12.17 -14.55
CA VAL A 221 3.51 10.84 -14.38
C VAL A 221 2.94 10.17 -13.15
N THR A 222 2.63 8.88 -13.25
CA THR A 222 2.10 8.11 -12.12
C THR A 222 3.12 7.15 -11.51
N HIS A 223 3.02 6.96 -10.19
CA HIS A 223 3.79 5.96 -9.45
C HIS A 223 2.88 5.27 -8.43
N ASN A 224 2.63 3.98 -8.62
CA ASN A 224 1.68 3.21 -7.81
C ASN A 224 2.37 2.15 -6.93
N GLY A 225 3.70 2.20 -6.80
CA GLY A 225 4.48 1.22 -6.04
C GLY A 225 4.79 -0.08 -6.76
N THR A 226 4.25 -0.31 -7.96
CA THR A 226 4.61 -1.45 -8.84
C THR A 226 5.59 -1.08 -9.95
N ASN A 227 5.89 0.21 -10.11
CA ASN A 227 6.89 0.70 -11.07
C ASN A 227 8.31 0.25 -10.69
N ASP A 228 9.17 0.05 -11.68
CA ASP A 228 10.57 -0.41 -11.49
C ASP A 228 11.45 0.57 -10.69
N THR A 229 11.01 1.82 -10.53
CA THR A 229 11.75 2.86 -9.82
C THR A 229 11.27 2.94 -8.37
N ALA A 230 12.17 2.82 -7.39
CA ALA A 230 11.82 3.08 -6.00
C ALA A 230 11.49 4.58 -5.79
N PHE A 231 10.43 4.87 -5.04
CA PHE A 231 10.03 6.24 -4.69
C PHE A 231 9.83 6.37 -3.19
N ASN A 232 10.52 7.33 -2.57
CA ASN A 232 10.51 7.59 -1.12
C ASN A 232 10.96 9.02 -0.83
N ALA A 233 10.91 9.44 0.44
CA ALA A 233 11.26 10.80 0.85
C ALA A 233 12.69 11.23 0.47
N HIS A 234 13.66 10.31 0.42
CA HIS A 234 15.01 10.62 -0.04
C HIS A 234 15.03 10.95 -1.55
N VAL A 235 14.28 10.18 -2.36
CA VAL A 235 14.15 10.42 -3.81
C VAL A 235 13.48 11.76 -4.09
N VAL A 236 12.40 12.10 -3.38
CA VAL A 236 11.70 13.39 -3.48
C VAL A 236 12.70 14.55 -3.30
N ARG A 237 13.46 14.52 -2.19
CA ARG A 237 14.47 15.55 -1.90
C ARG A 237 15.58 15.60 -2.93
N LYS A 238 16.15 14.44 -3.31
CA LYS A 238 17.26 14.35 -4.27
C LYS A 238 16.87 14.91 -5.65
N ARG A 239 15.60 14.75 -6.04
CA ARG A 239 15.08 15.21 -7.34
C ARG A 239 14.56 16.65 -7.32
N GLY A 240 14.57 17.33 -6.18
CA GLY A 240 14.07 18.70 -6.05
C GLY A 240 12.56 18.80 -6.27
N MET A 241 11.81 17.75 -5.89
CA MET A 241 10.36 17.73 -6.00
C MET A 241 9.72 18.49 -4.84
N THR A 242 8.74 19.34 -5.14
CA THR A 242 7.96 20.07 -4.13
C THR A 242 6.57 19.48 -4.02
N PRO A 243 6.05 19.18 -2.81
CA PRO A 243 4.69 18.69 -2.65
C PRO A 243 3.70 19.78 -3.10
N MET A 244 2.68 19.37 -3.84
CA MET A 244 1.56 20.24 -4.20
C MET A 244 0.45 20.06 -3.18
N ASP A 245 -0.13 21.17 -2.71
CA ASP A 245 -1.36 21.10 -1.95
C ASP A 245 -2.57 20.80 -2.85
N ARG A 246 -3.75 20.65 -2.24
CA ARG A 246 -4.96 20.28 -2.98
C ARG A 246 -5.41 21.37 -3.94
N GLN A 247 -5.26 22.64 -3.57
CA GLN A 247 -5.68 23.75 -4.42
C GLN A 247 -4.74 23.87 -5.61
N GLU A 248 -3.43 23.85 -5.37
CA GLU A 248 -2.41 23.88 -6.41
C GLU A 248 -2.57 22.72 -7.41
N ALA A 249 -2.88 21.52 -6.90
CA ALA A 249 -3.14 20.35 -7.73
C ALA A 249 -4.42 20.51 -8.59
N GLU A 250 -5.51 21.03 -8.03
CA GLU A 250 -6.75 21.27 -8.78
C GLU A 250 -6.55 22.35 -9.86
N GLU A 251 -5.87 23.46 -9.54
CA GLU A 251 -5.55 24.52 -10.51
C GLU A 251 -4.67 23.99 -11.64
N THR A 252 -3.68 23.16 -11.31
CA THR A 252 -2.80 22.50 -12.29
C THR A 252 -3.57 21.54 -13.19
N ILE A 253 -4.48 20.74 -12.61
CA ILE A 253 -5.36 19.84 -13.37
C ILE A 253 -6.27 20.65 -14.30
N ALA A 254 -6.95 21.67 -13.78
CA ALA A 254 -7.85 22.50 -14.58
C ALA A 254 -7.12 23.17 -15.76
N ARG A 255 -5.88 23.60 -15.55
CA ARG A 255 -5.08 24.28 -16.57
C ARG A 255 -4.49 23.34 -17.62
N HIS A 256 -3.88 22.24 -17.20
CA HIS A 256 -3.07 21.40 -18.08
C HIS A 256 -3.72 20.06 -18.44
N PHE A 257 -4.58 19.53 -17.56
CA PHE A 257 -5.19 18.20 -17.68
C PHE A 257 -6.72 18.23 -17.48
N PRO A 258 -7.48 19.16 -18.11
CA PRO A 258 -8.91 19.32 -17.83
C PRO A 258 -9.75 18.11 -18.28
N PHE A 259 -9.16 17.20 -19.05
CA PHE A 259 -9.76 15.95 -19.52
C PHE A 259 -9.77 14.83 -18.47
N LEU A 260 -9.12 15.01 -17.32
CA LEU A 260 -9.09 13.98 -16.28
C LEU A 260 -10.49 13.79 -15.65
N SER A 261 -11.11 12.66 -15.97
CA SER A 261 -12.35 12.18 -15.33
C SER A 261 -12.14 11.96 -13.83
N SER A 262 -13.24 11.81 -13.07
CA SER A 262 -13.14 11.42 -11.65
C SER A 262 -12.39 10.10 -11.45
N ASP A 263 -12.52 9.15 -12.38
CA ASP A 263 -11.73 7.90 -12.32
C ASP A 263 -10.24 8.15 -12.56
N ALA A 264 -9.89 9.02 -13.49
CA ALA A 264 -8.52 9.43 -13.74
C ALA A 264 -7.93 10.16 -12.52
N ARG A 265 -8.69 11.10 -11.94
CA ARG A 265 -8.32 11.82 -10.71
C ARG A 265 -8.11 10.87 -9.53
N ARG A 266 -8.84 9.76 -9.47
CA ARG A 266 -8.62 8.68 -8.48
C ARG A 266 -7.33 7.89 -8.72
N LEU A 267 -7.02 7.57 -9.97
CA LEU A 267 -5.79 6.85 -10.33
C LEU A 267 -4.53 7.60 -9.96
N ILE A 268 -4.57 8.94 -10.02
CA ILE A 268 -3.43 9.81 -9.67
C ILE A 268 -3.42 10.18 -8.18
N GLY A 269 -4.38 9.70 -7.39
CA GLY A 269 -4.49 9.99 -5.96
C GLY A 269 -4.92 11.42 -5.62
N HIS A 270 -5.41 12.18 -6.61
CA HIS A 270 -5.94 13.53 -6.44
C HIS A 270 -7.34 13.48 -5.80
N GLU A 271 -8.22 12.67 -6.39
CA GLU A 271 -9.46 12.26 -5.75
C GLU A 271 -9.23 10.95 -5.01
N LYS A 272 -9.83 10.80 -3.83
CA LYS A 272 -9.93 9.48 -3.23
C LYS A 272 -11.08 8.74 -3.91
N ALA A 273 -11.01 7.40 -3.98
CA ALA A 273 -12.20 6.59 -4.24
C ALA A 273 -13.37 7.17 -3.42
N GLY A 274 -14.41 7.63 -4.11
CA GLY A 274 -15.29 8.71 -3.65
C GLY A 274 -15.68 8.64 -2.17
N ASP A 275 -15.45 9.73 -1.46
CA ASP A 275 -16.10 10.06 -0.18
C ASP A 275 -17.54 10.58 -0.41
N GLU A 276 -18.12 10.41 -1.61
CA GLU A 276 -19.54 10.72 -1.96
C GLU A 276 -20.43 9.49 -2.15
N GLN A 277 -19.99 8.30 -1.74
CA GLN A 277 -20.95 7.46 -1.02
C GLN A 277 -20.97 8.04 0.39
N ALA A 278 -22.14 8.52 0.85
CA ALA A 278 -22.38 8.62 2.29
C ALA A 278 -21.77 7.36 2.89
N LYS A 279 -20.69 7.49 3.68
CA LYS A 279 -19.99 6.31 4.23
C LYS A 279 -21.10 5.43 4.76
N PRO A 280 -21.23 4.17 4.28
CA PRO A 280 -22.33 3.34 4.70
C PRO A 280 -22.36 3.42 6.20
N ALA A 281 -23.55 3.73 6.74
CA ALA A 281 -23.77 3.82 8.17
C ALA A 281 -22.99 2.68 8.84
N PRO A 282 -22.27 2.93 9.94
CA PRO A 282 -21.55 1.87 10.63
C PRO A 282 -22.45 0.63 10.73
N ARG A 283 -21.87 -0.56 10.58
CA ARG A 283 -22.67 -1.79 10.50
C ARG A 283 -23.54 -1.95 11.73
N TRP A 284 -23.05 -1.50 12.88
CA TRP A 284 -23.85 -1.45 14.10
C TRP A 284 -25.11 -0.61 13.99
N LEU A 285 -25.07 0.53 13.30
CA LEU A 285 -26.24 1.36 13.12
C LEU A 285 -27.24 0.66 12.19
N THR A 286 -26.75 0.00 11.14
CA THR A 286 -27.56 -0.84 10.27
C THR A 286 -28.20 -2.00 11.05
N ASP A 287 -27.45 -2.66 11.93
CA ASP A 287 -27.94 -3.77 12.75
C ASP A 287 -29.00 -3.36 13.76
N LEU A 288 -28.79 -2.22 14.43
CA LEU A 288 -29.73 -1.71 15.41
C LEU A 288 -31.03 -1.18 14.78
N THR A 289 -31.02 -0.83 13.49
CA THR A 289 -32.17 -0.18 12.83
C THR A 289 -32.91 -1.08 11.85
N THR A 290 -32.20 -1.89 11.05
CA THR A 290 -32.78 -2.56 9.88
C THR A 290 -32.68 -4.08 9.90
N THR A 291 -31.64 -4.68 10.49
CA THR A 291 -31.45 -6.14 10.47
C THR A 291 -32.31 -6.85 11.54
N LYS A 292 -32.14 -8.16 11.71
CA LYS A 292 -32.75 -8.92 12.81
C LYS A 292 -32.09 -8.66 14.18
N HIS A 293 -30.94 -7.97 14.21
CA HIS A 293 -30.13 -7.76 15.41
C HIS A 293 -30.39 -6.38 16.05
N ARG A 294 -31.67 -6.00 16.16
CA ARG A 294 -32.12 -4.66 16.63
C ARG A 294 -32.00 -4.40 18.13
N LYS A 295 -31.44 -5.36 18.88
CA LYS A 295 -31.24 -5.25 20.34
C LYS A 295 -29.82 -4.79 20.62
N GLY A 296 -29.68 -3.76 21.45
CA GLY A 296 -28.38 -3.18 21.81
C GLY A 296 -28.53 -1.75 22.32
N PHE A 297 -27.40 -1.08 22.54
CA PHE A 297 -27.37 0.31 23.00
C PHE A 297 -26.16 1.05 22.44
N PHE A 298 -26.25 2.38 22.44
CA PHE A 298 -25.15 3.29 22.18
C PHE A 298 -25.12 4.35 23.28
N ILE A 299 -24.08 4.34 24.11
CA ILE A 299 -23.86 5.32 25.18
C ILE A 299 -22.71 6.23 24.75
N SER A 300 -22.92 7.54 24.77
CA SER A 300 -21.91 8.52 24.35
C SER A 300 -21.45 9.35 25.55
N GLY A 301 -20.14 9.55 25.65
CA GLY A 301 -19.54 10.56 26.52
C GLY A 301 -18.64 11.51 25.73
N ASP A 302 -17.95 12.41 26.43
CA ASP A 302 -17.12 13.44 25.80
C ASP A 302 -15.88 12.88 25.09
N SER A 303 -15.32 11.80 25.63
CA SER A 303 -14.07 11.20 25.15
C SER A 303 -14.19 9.74 24.70
N PHE A 304 -15.39 9.15 24.81
CA PHE A 304 -15.63 7.73 24.54
C PHE A 304 -17.06 7.48 24.03
N ALA A 305 -17.29 6.27 23.54
CA ALA A 305 -18.63 5.73 23.37
C ALA A 305 -18.64 4.22 23.64
N LEU A 306 -19.76 3.69 24.15
CA LEU A 306 -20.01 2.26 24.27
C LEU A 306 -21.04 1.86 23.21
N GLN A 307 -20.72 0.86 22.40
CA GLN A 307 -21.60 0.37 21.36
C GLN A 307 -21.85 -1.12 21.58
N HIS A 308 -23.07 -1.48 21.96
CA HIS A 308 -23.49 -2.87 22.12
C HIS A 308 -24.44 -3.31 21.00
N THR A 309 -24.19 -4.49 20.42
CA THR A 309 -25.15 -5.18 19.55
C THR A 309 -25.35 -6.61 20.02
N HIS A 310 -26.58 -6.98 20.34
CA HIS A 310 -26.93 -8.29 20.86
C HIS A 310 -27.28 -9.28 19.72
N ARG A 311 -26.54 -10.39 19.65
CA ARG A 311 -26.77 -11.51 18.71
C ARG A 311 -27.10 -12.84 19.40
N GLY A 312 -27.13 -12.84 20.73
CA GLY A 312 -27.39 -14.00 21.58
C GLY A 312 -26.48 -14.02 22.81
N SER A 313 -26.77 -14.90 23.76
CA SER A 313 -26.08 -15.01 25.05
C SER A 313 -24.88 -15.97 25.05
N ALA A 314 -24.49 -16.52 23.89
CA ALA A 314 -23.41 -17.51 23.82
C ALA A 314 -22.04 -16.90 24.16
N THR A 315 -21.71 -15.77 23.51
CA THR A 315 -20.43 -15.09 23.66
C THR A 315 -20.66 -13.59 23.54
N LEU A 316 -20.15 -12.83 24.51
CA LEU A 316 -19.94 -11.38 24.41
C LEU A 316 -18.47 -11.10 24.09
N TYR A 317 -18.23 -10.47 22.95
CA TYR A 317 -16.91 -10.02 22.52
C TYR A 317 -16.76 -8.53 22.83
N VAL A 318 -15.98 -8.23 23.85
CA VAL A 318 -15.69 -6.86 24.30
C VAL A 318 -14.37 -6.40 23.72
N THR A 319 -14.40 -5.27 23.04
CA THR A 319 -13.27 -4.80 22.24
C THR A 319 -12.94 -3.35 22.53
N PHE A 320 -11.65 -3.07 22.68
CA PHE A 320 -11.16 -1.75 23.02
C PHE A 320 -10.39 -1.14 21.85
N ASP A 321 -10.69 0.11 21.53
CA ASP A 321 -10.00 0.84 20.47
C ASP A 321 -8.49 1.00 20.74
N ASN A 322 -7.73 1.07 19.65
CA ASN A 322 -6.30 1.37 19.69
C ASN A 322 -6.01 2.82 19.29
N LEU A 323 -4.76 3.27 19.45
CA LEU A 323 -4.34 4.63 19.10
C LEU A 323 -4.59 5.01 17.62
N SER A 324 -4.60 4.05 16.69
CA SER A 324 -4.96 4.35 15.29
C SER A 324 -6.45 4.66 15.14
N SER A 325 -7.30 4.03 15.95
CA SER A 325 -8.76 4.21 15.97
C SER A 325 -9.13 5.56 16.59
N VAL A 326 -8.38 6.01 17.61
CA VAL A 326 -8.47 7.37 18.17
C VAL A 326 -8.16 8.44 17.11
N ARG A 327 -7.22 8.17 16.19
CA ARG A 327 -6.83 9.09 15.11
C ARG A 327 -7.75 9.01 13.89
N ALA A 328 -8.84 8.25 13.96
CA ALA A 328 -9.79 8.16 12.85
C ALA A 328 -10.43 9.52 12.58
N ARG A 329 -10.56 9.87 11.30
CA ARG A 329 -11.18 11.15 10.88
C ARG A 329 -12.67 11.23 11.22
N SER A 330 -13.36 10.09 11.28
CA SER A 330 -14.79 10.01 11.63
C SER A 330 -14.95 9.40 13.02
N ARG A 331 -15.79 10.04 13.85
CA ARG A 331 -16.28 9.48 15.11
C ARG A 331 -17.40 8.47 14.91
N LEU A 332 -18.18 8.63 13.83
CA LEU A 332 -19.22 7.69 13.42
C LEU A 332 -18.56 6.55 12.62
N ARG A 333 -18.22 5.47 13.32
CA ARG A 333 -17.54 4.29 12.76
C ARG A 333 -17.89 3.02 13.55
N ASP A 334 -17.49 1.88 13.02
CA ASP A 334 -17.50 0.63 13.77
C ASP A 334 -16.45 0.67 14.90
N PRO A 335 -16.76 0.07 16.06
CA PRO A 335 -15.73 -0.28 17.05
C PRO A 335 -14.69 -1.25 16.46
N TRP A 336 -13.46 -1.22 17.00
CA TRP A 336 -12.47 -2.24 16.67
C TRP A 336 -13.03 -3.65 16.89
N GLY A 337 -12.87 -4.57 15.95
CA GLY A 337 -13.36 -5.95 16.07
C GLY A 337 -14.86 -6.17 15.78
N TYR A 338 -15.66 -5.13 15.51
CA TYR A 338 -17.10 -5.26 15.22
C TYR A 338 -17.41 -6.29 14.14
N GLY A 339 -16.75 -6.15 12.99
CA GLY A 339 -16.96 -7.05 11.85
C GLY A 339 -16.52 -8.48 12.08
N PHE A 340 -15.64 -8.72 13.06
CA PHE A 340 -15.28 -10.07 13.45
C PHE A 340 -16.40 -10.70 14.30
N ALA A 341 -16.92 -9.98 15.30
CA ALA A 341 -18.06 -10.42 16.11
C ALA A 341 -19.29 -10.71 15.23
N GLU A 342 -19.60 -9.82 14.29
CA GLU A 342 -20.66 -9.99 13.29
C GLU A 342 -20.51 -11.31 12.53
N LYS A 343 -19.33 -11.59 11.97
CA LYS A 343 -19.05 -12.83 11.23
C LYS A 343 -19.12 -14.09 12.09
N GLN A 344 -18.87 -13.99 13.40
CA GLN A 344 -19.00 -15.12 14.32
C GLN A 344 -20.43 -15.27 14.87
N GLY A 345 -21.33 -14.32 14.60
CA GLY A 345 -22.65 -14.28 15.24
C GLY A 345 -22.59 -13.98 16.74
N TRP A 346 -21.50 -13.38 17.23
CA TRP A 346 -21.32 -13.06 18.65
C TRP A 346 -21.96 -11.71 19.01
N SER A 347 -22.43 -11.59 20.25
CA SER A 347 -22.79 -10.28 20.79
C SER A 347 -21.50 -9.46 20.95
N GLY A 348 -21.54 -8.18 20.61
CA GLY A 348 -20.37 -7.30 20.67
C GLY A 348 -20.59 -6.14 21.64
N LEU A 349 -19.58 -5.78 22.42
CA LEU A 349 -19.50 -4.49 23.14
C LEU A 349 -18.20 -3.79 22.72
N GLY A 350 -18.33 -2.80 21.86
CA GLY A 350 -17.24 -1.92 21.46
C GLY A 350 -17.06 -0.78 22.43
N VAL A 351 -15.86 -0.63 22.98
CA VAL A 351 -15.44 0.52 23.78
C VAL A 351 -14.62 1.44 22.90
N LEU A 352 -15.29 2.46 22.37
CA LEU A 352 -14.65 3.45 21.50
C LEU A 352 -13.92 4.50 22.33
N SER A 353 -12.79 4.96 21.82
CA SER A 353 -12.05 6.08 22.40
C SER A 353 -11.81 7.17 21.36
N TYR A 354 -12.06 8.43 21.75
CA TYR A 354 -11.88 9.64 20.94
C TYR A 354 -10.67 10.46 21.38
N ARG A 355 -9.97 10.05 22.45
CA ARG A 355 -8.74 10.68 22.94
C ARG A 355 -7.72 9.60 23.31
N PRO A 356 -6.40 9.84 23.18
CA PRO A 356 -5.38 8.87 23.58
C PRO A 356 -5.16 8.90 25.10
N ASN A 357 -6.26 8.79 25.87
CA ASN A 357 -6.33 8.89 27.32
C ASN A 357 -6.21 7.53 28.02
N TRP A 358 -5.95 6.46 27.27
CA TRP A 358 -5.75 5.12 27.81
C TRP A 358 -6.95 4.63 28.61
N PHE A 359 -8.16 5.03 28.26
CA PHE A 359 -9.39 4.66 28.96
C PHE A 359 -9.40 5.07 30.45
N ARG A 360 -8.55 6.04 30.83
CA ARG A 360 -8.50 6.64 32.18
C ARG A 360 -9.51 7.78 32.36
N ASP A 361 -10.64 7.70 31.66
CA ASP A 361 -11.73 8.65 31.83
C ASP A 361 -12.70 8.12 32.89
N GLY A 362 -12.88 8.87 33.98
CA GLY A 362 -13.74 8.46 35.09
C GLY A 362 -15.21 8.25 34.68
N SER A 363 -15.71 8.99 33.69
CA SER A 363 -17.07 8.81 33.18
C SER A 363 -17.21 7.52 32.37
N LEU A 364 -16.20 7.15 31.58
CA LEU A 364 -16.15 5.84 30.91
C LEU A 364 -16.14 4.71 31.94
N ILE A 365 -15.26 4.83 32.94
CA ILE A 365 -15.11 3.81 33.98
C ILE A 365 -16.45 3.61 34.70
N GLY A 366 -17.11 4.70 35.11
CA GLY A 366 -18.41 4.63 35.77
C GLY A 366 -19.50 4.00 34.91
N GLU A 367 -19.52 4.23 33.59
CA GLU A 367 -20.49 3.55 32.70
C GLU A 367 -20.22 2.05 32.58
N LEU A 368 -18.95 1.63 32.54
CA LEU A 368 -18.60 0.21 32.51
C LEU A 368 -18.92 -0.49 33.84
N GLU A 369 -18.72 0.19 34.98
CA GLU A 369 -19.10 -0.28 36.31
C GLU A 369 -20.62 -0.43 36.43
N LYS A 370 -21.40 0.55 35.99
CA LYS A 370 -22.88 0.44 35.94
C LYS A 370 -23.35 -0.78 35.15
N LEU A 371 -22.70 -1.09 34.01
CA LEU A 371 -23.02 -2.31 33.25
C LEU A 371 -22.70 -3.57 34.06
N SER A 372 -21.56 -3.60 34.74
CA SER A 372 -21.17 -4.71 35.61
C SER A 372 -22.17 -4.91 36.76
N ASP A 373 -22.48 -3.84 37.49
CA ASP A 373 -23.40 -3.85 38.64
C ASP A 373 -24.83 -4.23 38.24
N ALA A 374 -25.25 -3.87 37.03
CA ALA A 374 -26.53 -4.28 36.46
C ALA A 374 -26.55 -5.74 35.99
N GLY A 375 -25.45 -6.48 36.08
CA GLY A 375 -25.36 -7.88 35.68
C GLY A 375 -25.20 -8.10 34.18
N PHE A 376 -24.92 -7.06 33.38
CA PHE A 376 -24.83 -7.15 31.92
C PHE A 376 -23.86 -8.23 31.44
N PHE A 377 -22.66 -8.31 32.02
CA PHE A 377 -21.66 -9.31 31.63
C PHE A 377 -22.09 -10.74 32.01
N ALA A 378 -22.86 -10.91 33.09
CA ALA A 378 -23.32 -12.20 33.58
C ALA A 378 -24.44 -12.82 32.70
N GLU A 379 -25.08 -12.03 31.83
CA GLU A 379 -26.08 -12.53 30.87
C GLU A 379 -25.47 -13.45 29.79
N PHE A 380 -24.15 -13.43 29.62
CA PHE A 380 -23.44 -14.17 28.59
C PHE A 380 -22.69 -15.36 29.17
N ARG A 381 -22.78 -16.53 28.51
CA ARG A 381 -22.06 -17.74 28.93
C ARG A 381 -20.54 -17.56 28.88
N LYS A 382 -20.05 -16.72 27.97
CA LYS A 382 -18.64 -16.39 27.82
C LYS A 382 -18.48 -14.91 27.55
N VAL A 383 -17.52 -14.30 28.22
CA VAL A 383 -17.09 -12.93 27.98
C VAL A 383 -15.63 -12.96 27.54
N VAL A 384 -15.34 -12.33 26.39
CA VAL A 384 -14.00 -12.28 25.81
C VAL A 384 -13.58 -10.83 25.64
N PHE A 385 -12.58 -10.39 26.39
CA PHE A 385 -12.00 -9.05 26.31
C PHE A 385 -10.81 -9.06 25.36
N CYS A 386 -10.80 -8.18 24.38
CA CYS A 386 -9.77 -8.18 23.34
C CYS A 386 -9.32 -6.77 22.96
N GLY A 387 -8.01 -6.60 22.77
CA GLY A 387 -7.47 -5.33 22.32
C GLY A 387 -5.98 -5.38 22.00
N THR A 388 -5.47 -4.28 21.44
CA THR A 388 -4.04 -4.14 21.10
C THR A 388 -3.46 -2.84 21.61
N SER A 389 -2.21 -2.87 22.11
CA SER A 389 -1.50 -1.71 22.65
C SER A 389 -2.35 -1.06 23.75
N MET A 390 -2.75 0.22 23.59
CA MET A 390 -3.71 0.91 24.46
C MET A 390 -5.01 0.11 24.72
N GLY A 391 -5.57 -0.53 23.70
CA GLY A 391 -6.76 -1.39 23.88
C GLY A 391 -6.41 -2.72 24.54
N GLY A 392 -5.16 -3.18 24.43
CA GLY A 392 -4.67 -4.36 25.13
C GLY A 392 -4.52 -4.10 26.62
N TYR A 393 -4.05 -2.91 27.01
CA TYR A 393 -4.11 -2.43 28.40
C TYR A 393 -5.54 -2.50 28.92
N ALA A 394 -6.51 -1.91 28.22
CA ALA A 394 -7.91 -1.89 28.66
C ALA A 394 -8.53 -3.28 28.76
N ALA A 395 -8.23 -4.18 27.80
CA ALA A 395 -8.68 -5.57 27.86
C ALA A 395 -8.18 -6.31 29.11
N CYS A 396 -6.96 -6.02 29.55
CA CYS A 396 -6.42 -6.57 30.80
C CYS A 396 -6.96 -5.85 32.04
N ALA A 397 -7.02 -4.51 32.00
CA ALA A 397 -7.39 -3.65 33.11
C ALA A 397 -8.85 -3.80 33.51
N PHE A 398 -9.76 -3.97 32.57
CA PHE A 398 -11.18 -4.09 32.89
C PHE A 398 -11.63 -5.54 33.17
N ALA A 399 -10.73 -6.52 33.15
CA ALA A 399 -11.08 -7.94 33.31
C ALA A 399 -11.87 -8.24 34.59
N SER A 400 -11.68 -7.46 35.66
CA SER A 400 -12.41 -7.54 36.92
C SER A 400 -13.89 -7.16 36.84
N LEU A 401 -14.32 -6.45 35.79
CA LEU A 401 -15.75 -6.18 35.52
C LEU A 401 -16.51 -7.44 35.07
N ALA A 402 -15.80 -8.47 34.62
CA ALA A 402 -16.38 -9.74 34.22
C ALA A 402 -15.50 -10.90 34.73
N PRO A 403 -15.53 -11.22 36.04
CA PRO A 403 -14.74 -12.29 36.61
C PRO A 403 -14.95 -13.62 35.86
N GLY A 404 -13.86 -14.33 35.58
CA GLY A 404 -13.87 -15.56 34.77
C GLY A 404 -13.83 -15.34 33.25
N CYS A 405 -13.74 -14.09 32.76
CA CYS A 405 -13.62 -13.80 31.33
C CYS A 405 -12.32 -14.37 30.71
N THR A 406 -12.31 -14.41 29.37
CA THR A 406 -11.09 -14.67 28.59
C THR A 406 -10.50 -13.34 28.11
N VAL A 407 -9.22 -13.08 28.38
CA VAL A 407 -8.51 -11.89 27.89
C VAL A 407 -7.60 -12.27 26.73
N ILE A 408 -7.62 -11.49 25.64
CA ILE A 408 -6.71 -11.63 24.50
C ILE A 408 -6.08 -10.27 24.22
N ALA A 409 -4.83 -10.10 24.62
CA ALA A 409 -4.14 -8.81 24.56
C ALA A 409 -2.91 -8.87 23.64
N PHE A 410 -2.84 -7.95 22.69
CA PHE A 410 -1.78 -7.87 21.68
C PHE A 410 -0.85 -6.69 21.95
N SER A 411 0.39 -6.96 22.35
CA SER A 411 1.38 -5.99 22.80
C SER A 411 0.82 -5.00 23.84
N PRO A 412 0.17 -5.48 24.92
CA PRO A 412 -0.40 -4.60 25.92
C PRO A 412 0.66 -3.89 26.75
N GLN A 413 0.32 -2.69 27.19
CA GLN A 413 0.94 -2.09 28.38
C GLN A 413 0.21 -2.62 29.62
N SER A 414 0.92 -2.87 30.71
CA SER A 414 0.32 -3.23 32.00
C SER A 414 -0.18 -1.98 32.76
N THR A 415 0.52 -0.86 32.59
CA THR A 415 0.24 0.46 33.17
C THR A 415 1.19 1.46 32.52
N LEU A 416 0.88 2.76 32.54
CA LEU A 416 1.84 3.83 32.25
C LEU A 416 2.07 4.76 33.44
N ASP A 417 1.69 4.33 34.64
CA ASP A 417 2.13 4.95 35.88
C ASP A 417 3.67 4.96 35.92
N ARG A 418 4.27 6.13 36.02
CA ARG A 418 5.73 6.31 36.04
C ARG A 418 6.39 5.62 37.23
N SER A 419 5.68 5.44 38.35
CA SER A 419 6.21 4.75 39.52
C SER A 419 6.44 3.24 39.28
N LEU A 420 5.67 2.66 38.36
CA LEU A 420 5.67 1.22 38.05
C LEU A 420 6.31 0.90 36.69
N ALA A 421 6.13 1.82 35.74
CA ALA A 421 6.48 1.69 34.33
C ALA A 421 7.26 2.90 33.79
N GLY A 422 8.03 3.61 34.64
CA GLY A 422 8.86 4.76 34.25
C GLY A 422 9.95 4.46 33.20
N TRP A 423 10.09 3.19 32.81
CA TRP A 423 10.97 2.71 31.76
C TRP A 423 10.33 2.64 30.37
N ASP A 424 9.00 2.82 30.23
CA ASP A 424 8.33 2.93 28.93
C ASP A 424 7.99 4.41 28.64
N GLU A 425 8.85 5.07 27.86
CA GLU A 425 8.71 6.48 27.49
C GLU A 425 7.97 6.69 26.16
N ARG A 426 7.47 5.62 25.53
CA ARG A 426 6.91 5.67 24.16
C ARG A 426 5.61 6.47 24.08
N TYR A 427 4.90 6.65 25.20
CA TYR A 427 3.52 7.15 25.23
C TYR A 427 3.31 8.34 26.17
N ARG A 428 3.86 9.51 25.82
CA ARG A 428 3.77 10.73 26.65
C ARG A 428 2.35 11.08 27.11
N THR A 429 1.33 10.96 26.23
CA THR A 429 -0.07 11.25 26.61
C THR A 429 -0.62 10.24 27.60
N GLY A 430 -0.18 8.98 27.53
CA GLY A 430 -0.57 7.96 28.49
C GLY A 430 0.12 8.15 29.83
N SER A 431 1.42 8.42 29.84
CA SER A 431 2.17 8.72 31.07
C SER A 431 1.75 10.04 31.75
N ALA A 432 0.91 10.85 31.09
CA ALA A 432 0.32 12.08 31.64
C ALA A 432 -1.16 11.90 32.07
N ALA A 433 -1.75 10.72 31.82
CA ALA A 433 -3.09 10.41 32.31
C ALA A 433 -3.09 10.17 33.82
N ASP A 434 -4.28 10.18 34.43
CA ASP A 434 -4.45 9.85 35.84
C ASP A 434 -4.38 8.32 36.04
N TRP A 435 -3.34 7.89 36.75
CA TRP A 435 -3.10 6.49 37.12
C TRP A 435 -3.42 6.21 38.59
N THR A 436 -4.15 7.11 39.25
CA THR A 436 -4.79 6.84 40.54
C THR A 436 -6.13 6.13 40.33
N GLY A 437 -6.61 5.45 41.37
CA GLY A 437 -7.93 4.81 41.36
C GLY A 437 -7.99 3.44 40.64
N PRO A 438 -9.21 2.93 40.38
CA PRO A 438 -9.41 1.57 39.91
C PRO A 438 -8.87 1.37 38.49
N TYR A 439 -8.58 0.11 38.15
CA TYR A 439 -8.10 -0.33 36.84
C TYR A 439 -6.75 0.27 36.40
N ALA A 440 -6.04 1.01 37.26
CA ALA A 440 -4.78 1.66 36.91
C ALA A 440 -3.61 0.68 36.65
N ASP A 441 -3.63 -0.50 37.27
CA ASP A 441 -2.61 -1.52 37.09
C ASP A 441 -3.25 -2.81 36.58
N ALA A 442 -3.16 -3.01 35.27
CA ALA A 442 -3.76 -4.17 34.62
C ALA A 442 -3.17 -5.50 35.12
N ALA A 443 -1.95 -5.49 35.68
CA ALA A 443 -1.35 -6.67 36.32
C ALA A 443 -2.12 -7.13 37.57
N ARG A 444 -2.88 -6.22 38.21
CA ARG A 444 -3.75 -6.56 39.35
C ARG A 444 -5.08 -7.09 38.86
N GLU A 445 -5.68 -6.39 37.92
CA GLU A 445 -7.05 -6.64 37.45
C GLU A 445 -7.18 -7.92 36.65
N ILE A 446 -6.17 -8.23 35.83
CA ILE A 446 -6.16 -9.42 34.95
C ILE A 446 -6.26 -10.73 35.74
N ARG A 447 -5.94 -10.74 37.03
CA ARG A 447 -6.08 -11.91 37.91
C ARG A 447 -7.53 -12.38 38.07
N SER A 448 -8.50 -11.51 37.81
CA SER A 448 -9.93 -11.87 37.82
C SER A 448 -10.35 -12.65 36.56
N ALA A 449 -9.53 -12.67 35.50
CA ALA A 449 -9.83 -13.44 34.29
C ALA A 449 -9.68 -14.94 34.54
N GLY A 450 -10.51 -15.76 33.90
CA GLY A 450 -10.33 -17.22 33.92
C GLY A 450 -9.09 -17.65 33.11
N ARG A 451 -8.83 -16.97 31.98
CA ARG A 451 -7.63 -17.18 31.16
C ARG A 451 -7.23 -15.90 30.45
N ALA A 452 -5.93 -15.59 30.41
CA ALA A 452 -5.38 -14.47 29.66
C ALA A 452 -4.33 -14.93 28.65
N PHE A 453 -4.40 -14.43 27.42
CA PHE A 453 -3.43 -14.67 26.35
C PHE A 453 -2.72 -13.37 25.99
N ILE A 454 -1.44 -13.27 26.35
CA ILE A 454 -0.63 -12.07 26.11
C ILE A 454 0.29 -12.34 24.93
N VAL A 455 -0.07 -11.80 23.77
CA VAL A 455 0.71 -11.92 22.55
C VAL A 455 1.66 -10.74 22.45
N HIS A 456 2.96 -10.97 22.52
CA HIS A 456 3.98 -9.92 22.52
C HIS A 456 5.22 -10.34 21.73
N ASP A 457 6.05 -9.39 21.31
CA ASP A 457 7.38 -9.69 20.78
C ASP A 457 8.43 -9.43 21.87
N ARG A 458 9.08 -10.50 22.35
CA ARG A 458 10.11 -10.41 23.40
C ARG A 458 11.34 -9.60 22.99
N GLN A 459 11.53 -9.34 21.69
CA GLN A 459 12.63 -8.50 21.21
C GLN A 459 12.39 -7.00 21.45
N VAL A 460 11.14 -6.60 21.68
CA VAL A 460 10.81 -5.23 22.11
C VAL A 460 10.91 -5.20 23.63
N ALA A 461 11.92 -4.51 24.16
CA ALA A 461 12.27 -4.56 25.58
C ALA A 461 11.12 -4.11 26.48
N GLU A 462 10.39 -3.06 26.08
CA GLU A 462 9.25 -2.51 26.80
C GLU A 462 8.07 -3.48 26.80
N ASP A 463 7.74 -4.08 25.65
CA ASP A 463 6.66 -5.07 25.54
C ASP A 463 6.98 -6.35 26.33
N ARG A 464 8.26 -6.75 26.39
CA ARG A 464 8.70 -7.85 27.25
C ARG A 464 8.44 -7.51 28.72
N ARG A 465 8.88 -6.35 29.20
CA ARG A 465 8.71 -5.94 30.59
C ARG A 465 7.23 -5.79 31.00
N HIS A 466 6.37 -5.33 30.09
CA HIS A 466 4.93 -5.30 30.36
C HIS A 466 4.32 -6.71 30.39
N ALA A 467 4.72 -7.59 29.47
CA ALA A 467 4.28 -8.99 29.51
C ALA A 467 4.72 -9.70 30.79
N ASP A 468 5.96 -9.46 31.25
CA ASP A 468 6.48 -10.00 32.51
C ASP A 468 5.66 -9.53 33.72
N ARG A 469 5.16 -8.28 33.71
CA ARG A 469 4.25 -7.77 34.75
C ARG A 469 2.86 -8.43 34.70
N LEU A 470 2.39 -8.82 33.51
CA LEU A 470 1.07 -9.43 33.29
C LEU A 470 1.09 -10.95 33.49
N ASP A 471 2.26 -11.55 33.69
CA ASP A 471 2.42 -12.98 33.91
C ASP A 471 1.82 -13.42 35.25
N GLY A 472 1.31 -14.64 35.29
CA GLY A 472 0.60 -15.21 36.45
C GLY A 472 -0.10 -16.52 36.12
N ASP A 473 -0.71 -17.16 37.12
CA ASP A 473 -1.27 -18.53 37.00
C ASP A 473 -2.31 -18.68 35.89
N ASN A 474 -3.11 -17.63 35.66
CA ASN A 474 -4.15 -17.60 34.64
C ASN A 474 -3.66 -17.09 33.27
N THR A 475 -2.39 -16.70 33.15
CA THR A 475 -1.84 -16.08 31.95
C THR A 475 -1.04 -17.06 31.09
N LEU A 476 -1.09 -16.88 29.77
CA LEU A 476 -0.22 -17.52 28.79
C LEU A 476 0.49 -16.47 27.94
N LEU A 477 1.81 -16.34 28.14
CA LEU A 477 2.65 -15.46 27.33
C LEU A 477 3.00 -16.13 25.98
N LEU A 478 2.57 -15.52 24.88
CA LEU A 478 2.74 -16.01 23.51
C LEU A 478 3.71 -15.09 22.75
N ASN A 479 4.90 -15.61 22.44
CA ASN A 479 5.96 -14.82 21.80
C ASN A 479 5.80 -14.79 20.27
N ALA A 480 5.28 -13.68 19.76
CA ALA A 480 5.16 -13.38 18.33
C ALA A 480 6.47 -12.76 17.80
N ARG A 481 7.49 -13.60 17.63
CA ARG A 481 8.85 -13.19 17.22
C ARG A 481 8.87 -12.41 15.90
N HIS A 482 9.59 -11.29 15.86
CA HIS A 482 9.75 -10.41 14.69
C HIS A 482 8.47 -9.70 14.25
N SER A 483 7.49 -9.59 15.14
CA SER A 483 6.28 -8.79 14.91
C SER A 483 6.43 -7.34 15.41
N GLY A 484 7.43 -7.07 16.26
CA GLY A 484 7.60 -5.80 16.94
C GLY A 484 6.40 -5.48 17.83
N HIS A 485 6.12 -4.18 18.04
CA HIS A 485 4.96 -3.74 18.83
C HIS A 485 3.60 -4.01 18.16
N PHE A 486 3.59 -4.35 16.87
CA PHE A 486 2.36 -4.43 16.06
C PHE A 486 1.85 -5.86 15.94
N THR A 487 1.81 -6.60 17.05
CA THR A 487 1.45 -8.03 17.07
C THR A 487 0.10 -8.31 16.40
N ALA A 488 -0.99 -7.63 16.79
CA ALA A 488 -2.30 -7.83 16.14
C ALA A 488 -2.27 -7.61 14.62
N GLN A 489 -1.61 -6.54 14.17
CA GLN A 489 -1.46 -6.23 12.74
C GLN A 489 -0.65 -7.32 12.03
N PHE A 490 0.44 -7.79 12.64
CA PHE A 490 1.28 -8.84 12.10
C PHE A 490 0.51 -10.15 11.96
N LEU A 491 -0.22 -10.58 13.00
CA LEU A 491 -1.05 -11.78 12.96
C LEU A 491 -2.16 -11.67 11.89
N SER A 492 -2.70 -10.48 11.66
CA SER A 492 -3.65 -10.21 10.59
C SER A 492 -2.99 -10.35 9.20
N GLN A 493 -1.78 -9.79 9.02
CA GLN A 493 -1.03 -9.84 7.74
C GLN A 493 -0.60 -11.26 7.35
N ILE A 494 -0.29 -12.11 8.33
CA ILE A 494 -0.01 -13.54 8.07
C ILE A 494 -1.28 -14.38 8.03
N GLY A 495 -2.46 -13.79 8.26
CA GLY A 495 -3.77 -14.44 8.09
C GLY A 495 -4.20 -15.38 9.22
N ILE A 496 -3.69 -15.22 10.45
CA ILE A 496 -4.01 -16.12 11.58
C ILE A 496 -4.80 -15.46 12.71
N LEU A 497 -4.94 -14.13 12.72
CA LEU A 497 -5.61 -13.42 13.81
C LEU A 497 -7.03 -13.96 14.12
N PRO A 498 -7.91 -14.20 13.12
CA PRO A 498 -9.23 -14.79 13.37
C PRO A 498 -9.18 -16.18 14.03
N ASP A 499 -8.21 -17.02 13.65
CA ASP A 499 -8.05 -18.37 14.21
C ASP A 499 -7.58 -18.34 15.66
N VAL A 500 -6.68 -17.41 15.99
CA VAL A 500 -6.21 -17.22 17.37
C VAL A 500 -7.37 -16.78 18.26
N VAL A 501 -8.18 -15.82 17.83
CA VAL A 501 -9.32 -15.32 18.62
C VAL A 501 -10.38 -16.41 18.81
N ARG A 502 -10.73 -17.17 17.76
CA ARG A 502 -11.65 -18.32 17.87
C ARG A 502 -11.12 -19.42 18.78
N ALA A 503 -9.83 -19.74 18.69
CA ALA A 503 -9.23 -20.75 19.54
C ALA A 503 -9.27 -20.32 21.02
N ALA A 504 -9.01 -19.05 21.31
CA ALA A 504 -9.09 -18.52 22.67
C ALA A 504 -10.52 -18.57 23.21
N GLU A 505 -11.51 -18.07 22.45
CA GLU A 505 -12.92 -18.10 22.85
C GLU A 505 -13.44 -19.52 23.09
N SER A 506 -13.02 -20.48 22.26
CA SER A 506 -13.44 -21.88 22.39
C SER A 506 -12.70 -22.66 23.48
N GLY A 507 -11.73 -22.03 24.18
CA GLY A 507 -10.89 -22.68 25.19
C GLY A 507 -9.85 -23.64 24.60
N LYS A 508 -9.58 -23.56 23.30
CA LYS A 508 -8.67 -24.46 22.55
C LYS A 508 -7.33 -23.82 22.20
N LEU A 509 -7.07 -22.59 22.66
CA LEU A 509 -5.79 -21.94 22.44
C LEU A 509 -4.81 -22.33 23.55
N ASP A 510 -3.72 -22.95 23.13
CA ASP A 510 -2.53 -23.19 23.95
C ASP A 510 -1.27 -22.78 23.17
N SER A 511 -0.09 -22.94 23.78
CA SER A 511 1.19 -22.63 23.14
C SER A 511 1.39 -23.42 21.84
N ALA A 512 1.07 -24.72 21.85
CA ALA A 512 1.30 -25.59 20.69
C ALA A 512 0.43 -25.15 19.50
N ARG A 513 -0.85 -24.88 19.74
CA ARG A 513 -1.80 -24.39 18.75
C ARG A 513 -1.41 -23.01 18.22
N PHE A 514 -1.03 -22.09 19.10
CA PHE A 514 -0.56 -20.76 18.69
C PHE A 514 0.65 -20.87 17.77
N TYR A 515 1.69 -21.60 18.17
CA TYR A 515 2.91 -21.71 17.36
C TYR A 515 2.69 -22.53 16.09
N ALA A 516 1.75 -23.46 16.06
CA ALA A 516 1.34 -24.14 14.84
C ALA A 516 0.77 -23.15 13.81
N LEU A 517 -0.12 -22.25 14.23
CA LEU A 517 -0.63 -21.16 13.38
C LEU A 517 0.49 -20.18 13.01
N TYR A 518 1.31 -19.78 13.98
CA TYR A 518 2.36 -18.78 13.82
C TYR A 518 3.45 -19.18 12.82
N ARG A 519 3.63 -20.48 12.54
CA ARG A 519 4.56 -20.95 11.49
C ARG A 519 4.27 -20.37 10.11
N ARG A 520 3.04 -19.90 9.84
CA ARG A 520 2.71 -19.15 8.61
C ARG A 520 3.55 -17.87 8.42
N ALA A 521 4.09 -17.31 9.51
CA ALA A 521 5.03 -16.19 9.44
C ALA A 521 6.33 -16.53 8.67
N ARG A 522 6.70 -17.81 8.56
CA ARG A 522 7.94 -18.23 7.87
C ARG A 522 7.98 -17.90 6.39
N ASP A 523 6.84 -17.61 5.77
CA ASP A 523 6.76 -17.17 4.37
C ASP A 523 6.61 -15.65 4.25
N TYR A 524 6.42 -14.95 5.37
CA TYR A 524 6.21 -13.52 5.41
C TYR A 524 7.53 -12.75 5.42
N ARG A 525 7.68 -11.78 4.51
CA ARG A 525 8.94 -11.04 4.30
C ARG A 525 9.47 -10.39 5.58
N ARG A 526 8.63 -9.75 6.39
CA ARG A 526 9.06 -9.08 7.63
C ARG A 526 9.67 -10.06 8.63
N TYR A 527 9.07 -11.24 8.76
CA TYR A 527 9.60 -12.30 9.63
C TYR A 527 10.96 -12.80 9.12
N LEU A 528 11.07 -13.08 7.82
CA LEU A 528 12.31 -13.55 7.21
C LEU A 528 13.44 -12.54 7.34
N LEU A 529 13.16 -11.24 7.20
CA LEU A 529 14.14 -10.17 7.46
C LEU A 529 14.64 -10.21 8.90
N GLY A 530 13.73 -10.34 9.88
CA GLY A 530 14.10 -10.43 11.29
C GLY A 530 14.96 -11.67 11.61
N VAL A 531 14.61 -12.82 11.03
CA VAL A 531 15.41 -14.06 11.17
C VAL A 531 16.77 -13.90 10.51
N THR A 532 16.83 -13.32 9.31
CA THR A 532 18.07 -13.10 8.54
C THR A 532 19.03 -12.19 9.31
N ALA A 533 18.55 -11.04 9.79
CA ALA A 533 19.35 -10.13 10.60
C ALA A 533 19.90 -10.81 11.87
N ARG A 534 19.07 -11.59 12.57
CA ARG A 534 19.47 -12.30 13.78
C ARG A 534 20.52 -13.37 13.52
N VAL A 535 20.41 -14.11 12.42
CA VAL A 535 21.38 -15.15 12.05
C VAL A 535 22.68 -14.52 11.53
N GLN A 536 22.61 -13.37 10.85
CA GLN A 536 23.78 -12.64 10.39
C GLN A 536 24.67 -12.18 11.56
N GLU A 537 24.05 -11.73 12.65
CA GLU A 537 24.75 -11.35 13.89
C GLU A 537 25.28 -12.55 14.70
N HIS A 538 24.88 -13.78 14.38
CA HIS A 538 25.30 -14.96 15.10
C HIS A 538 26.70 -15.40 14.65
N SER A 539 27.55 -15.85 15.59
CA SER A 539 28.90 -16.32 15.30
C SER A 539 29.00 -17.66 14.55
N SER A 540 27.87 -18.34 14.28
CA SER A 540 27.88 -19.71 13.75
C SER A 540 27.68 -19.69 12.23
N GLU A 541 28.77 -19.94 11.49
CA GLU A 541 28.74 -20.03 10.03
C GLU A 541 27.84 -21.17 9.53
N ALA A 542 27.78 -22.29 10.25
CA ALA A 542 26.86 -23.39 9.94
C ALA A 542 25.39 -22.93 9.96
N LEU A 543 25.01 -22.05 10.90
CA LEU A 543 23.67 -21.49 11.00
C LEU A 543 23.35 -20.54 9.84
N LYS A 544 24.32 -19.70 9.44
CA LYS A 544 24.21 -18.82 8.27
C LYS A 544 24.05 -19.62 6.98
N HIS A 545 24.89 -20.63 6.79
CA HIS A 545 24.81 -21.51 5.62
C HIS A 545 23.47 -22.25 5.56
N ARG A 546 23.00 -22.83 6.67
CA ARG A 546 21.69 -23.49 6.74
C ARG A 546 20.54 -22.55 6.40
N LEU A 547 20.56 -21.31 6.89
CA LEU A 547 19.52 -20.34 6.56
C LEU A 547 19.60 -19.91 5.09
N HIS A 548 20.80 -19.75 4.54
CA HIS A 548 21.01 -19.48 3.12
C HIS A 548 20.35 -20.55 2.24
N GLU A 549 20.63 -21.84 2.49
CA GLU A 549 20.02 -22.95 1.74
C GLU A 549 18.50 -22.94 1.84
N VAL A 550 17.96 -22.73 3.04
CA VAL A 550 16.52 -22.67 3.27
C VAL A 550 15.87 -21.49 2.53
N LEU A 551 16.52 -20.33 2.48
CA LEU A 551 16.04 -19.16 1.75
C LEU A 551 16.14 -19.37 0.22
N ALA A 552 17.22 -19.99 -0.25
CA ALA A 552 17.42 -20.32 -1.66
C ALA A 552 16.38 -21.32 -2.15
N ALA A 553 16.15 -22.42 -1.41
CA ALA A 553 15.11 -23.40 -1.70
C ALA A 553 13.69 -22.81 -1.72
N ARG A 554 13.46 -21.70 -0.99
CA ARG A 554 12.20 -20.94 -0.99
C ARG A 554 12.15 -19.81 -2.03
N ASN A 555 13.09 -19.77 -2.98
CA ASN A 555 13.24 -18.74 -3.99
C ASN A 555 13.30 -17.30 -3.40
N LYS A 556 13.98 -17.15 -2.26
CA LYS A 556 14.23 -15.86 -1.59
C LYS A 556 15.69 -15.42 -1.77
N LEU A 557 16.19 -15.50 -3.01
CA LEU A 557 17.60 -15.30 -3.35
C LEU A 557 18.18 -13.94 -2.89
N GLY A 558 17.37 -12.89 -2.83
CA GLY A 558 17.80 -11.58 -2.30
C GLY A 558 18.22 -11.65 -0.82
N LEU A 559 17.42 -12.33 0.01
CA LEU A 559 17.73 -12.51 1.45
C LEU A 559 18.83 -13.55 1.65
N ALA A 560 18.87 -14.60 0.83
CA ALA A 560 19.93 -15.59 0.88
C ALA A 560 21.32 -14.94 0.66
N LYS A 561 21.40 -13.96 -0.25
CA LYS A 561 22.63 -13.23 -0.54
C LYS A 561 23.13 -12.37 0.62
N GLU A 562 22.24 -11.89 1.49
CA GLU A 562 22.61 -11.10 2.67
C GLU A 562 23.37 -11.92 3.71
N LEU A 563 23.28 -13.26 3.66
CA LEU A 563 23.96 -14.19 4.57
C LEU A 563 25.35 -14.61 4.09
N HIS A 564 25.85 -14.11 2.95
CA HIS A 564 27.19 -14.45 2.49
C HIS A 564 28.26 -13.84 3.40
N PRO A 565 29.20 -14.65 3.90
CA PRO A 565 30.43 -14.15 4.49
C PRO A 565 31.27 -13.47 3.40
N ALA A 566 31.96 -12.39 3.75
CA ALA A 566 33.11 -11.94 2.99
C ALA A 566 34.17 -13.06 3.04
N GLY A 567 34.25 -13.87 1.98
CA GLY A 567 35.23 -14.96 1.89
C GLY A 567 34.61 -16.22 1.33
N LEU A 568 34.49 -16.27 0.00
CA LEU A 568 34.68 -17.44 -0.87
C LEU A 568 34.39 -16.95 -2.30
N ALA A 569 35.37 -16.24 -2.84
CA ALA A 569 35.60 -16.25 -4.27
C ALA A 569 36.32 -17.57 -4.58
N SER A 570 35.64 -18.47 -5.27
CA SER A 570 36.25 -19.51 -6.11
C SER A 570 35.24 -19.88 -7.18
#